data_AF-A0A9X3EUU8-F1
#
_entry.id   AF-A0A9X3EUU8-F1
#
_cell.length_a   1.000
_cell.length_b   1.000
_cell.length_c   1.000
_cell.angle_alpha   90.00
_cell.angle_beta   90.00
_cell.angle_gamma   90.00
#
_symmetry.space_group_name_H-M   'P 1'
#
loop_
_entity.id
_entity.type
_entity.pdbx_description
1 polymer ?
#
loop_
_entity_poly.entity_id
_entity_poly.type
_entity_poly.pdbx_seq_one_letter_code
_entity_poly.pdbx_strand_id
1 'polypeptide(L)'
;MLGLAFGTGLYVQAGGGLTVGEIPATAPVTHGPMRGGSPVYPEQDIPLRFNHGQHLGLGLACARCHTKIGESDKVADFNFPTGAVCDSCHGPQHPRPATEPARCGQCHTRLSEGRVTATLRAPKANLQFSHKNHLAAGANCQSCHGDMSKVRMATVLQLPSEASCLTCHDGRKASSRCATCHPADTNGKLATRSFSDRVMPALVPRGKSSWGAAHDLAFVEDHRGIAKANPSLCAQCHNETFCTDCHAGAVRPMRIHAADYMTTHALDARANTQDCQSCHRMQTDCLACHQRLGMGDGPDAKFGVGSSLRFHPIGWEGPPDSPQSHAFAAQRNIATCASCHTEDSCLACHATTSAAMPGLNVSPHGPGFAASMRCSALAARNHRVCLKCHEPGDPRNECL
;
A
#
# COMPACT_ATOMS: atom_id res chain seq x y z
N MET A 1 -6.76 -56.86 -31.24
CA MET A 1 -7.16 -56.96 -29.81
C MET A 1 -5.91 -57.19 -28.99
N LEU A 2 -5.41 -56.17 -28.28
CA LEU A 2 -4.44 -56.33 -27.20
C LEU A 2 -4.71 -55.20 -26.21
N GLY A 3 -5.63 -55.47 -25.27
CA GLY A 3 -5.88 -54.62 -24.12
C GLY A 3 -5.17 -55.24 -22.92
N LEU A 4 -4.26 -54.48 -22.30
CA LEU A 4 -3.63 -54.85 -21.04
C LEU A 4 -4.03 -53.80 -20.00
N ALA A 5 -5.02 -54.17 -19.19
CA ALA A 5 -5.32 -53.53 -17.93
C ALA A 5 -4.47 -54.20 -16.84
N PHE A 6 -3.76 -53.41 -16.04
CA PHE A 6 -3.24 -53.83 -14.74
C PHE A 6 -3.66 -52.80 -13.70
N GLY A 7 -4.43 -53.27 -12.71
CA GLY A 7 -4.69 -52.56 -11.48
C GLY A 7 -3.71 -52.99 -10.37
N THR A 8 -3.90 -52.30 -9.24
CA THR A 8 -3.38 -52.55 -7.88
C THR A 8 -2.07 -51.86 -7.49
N GLY A 9 -2.17 -51.07 -6.41
CA GLY A 9 -1.05 -50.42 -5.74
C GLY A 9 -1.52 -49.32 -4.78
N LEU A 10 -2.17 -49.70 -3.68
CA LEU A 10 -2.26 -48.82 -2.50
C LEU A 10 -0.84 -48.62 -1.96
N TYR A 11 -0.42 -47.36 -1.82
CA TYR A 11 0.69 -47.00 -0.93
C TYR A 11 0.16 -46.12 0.20
N VAL A 12 0.13 -46.71 1.39
CA VAL A 12 0.13 -45.99 2.67
C VAL A 12 1.58 -45.63 2.94
N GLN A 13 1.89 -44.35 3.14
CA GLN A 13 3.13 -43.94 3.78
C GLN A 13 2.79 -43.10 5.01
N ALA A 14 2.95 -43.72 6.17
CA ALA A 14 2.96 -43.06 7.46
C ALA A 14 4.38 -42.54 7.74
N GLY A 15 4.45 -41.34 8.33
CA GLY A 15 5.60 -40.89 9.12
C GLY A 15 6.60 -40.00 8.37
N GLY A 16 6.96 -38.90 9.01
CA GLY A 16 8.12 -38.08 8.66
C GLY A 16 7.78 -36.61 8.49
N GLY A 17 8.17 -35.79 9.46
CA GLY A 17 7.82 -34.38 9.53
C GLY A 17 8.39 -33.54 8.38
N LEU A 18 7.64 -32.50 8.02
CA LEU A 18 8.16 -31.41 7.20
C LEU A 18 8.84 -30.41 8.14
N THR A 19 10.16 -30.49 8.18
CA THR A 19 11.07 -29.57 8.83
C THR A 19 10.92 -28.16 8.26
N VAL A 20 11.07 -27.18 9.15
CA VAL A 20 11.34 -25.79 8.83
C VAL A 20 12.67 -25.69 8.07
N GLY A 21 12.68 -25.03 6.90
CA GLY A 21 13.85 -24.82 6.03
C GLY A 21 13.67 -25.57 4.69
N GLU A 22 13.73 -25.00 3.50
CA GLU A 22 14.32 -23.74 3.02
C GLU A 22 13.48 -23.25 1.81
N ILE A 23 13.19 -21.95 1.72
CA ILE A 23 12.70 -21.33 0.47
C ILE A 23 13.91 -20.61 -0.14
N PRO A 24 14.30 -20.90 -1.40
CA PRO A 24 15.41 -20.22 -2.05
C PRO A 24 15.16 -18.71 -2.16
N ALA A 25 16.18 -17.90 -1.87
CA ALA A 25 16.12 -16.44 -1.80
C ALA A 25 15.91 -15.70 -3.15
N THR A 26 15.37 -16.34 -4.19
CA THR A 26 15.26 -15.74 -5.54
C THR A 26 13.97 -16.03 -6.29
N ALA A 27 12.91 -16.53 -5.64
CA ALA A 27 11.59 -16.58 -6.29
C ALA A 27 10.80 -15.27 -6.05
N PRO A 28 10.41 -14.52 -7.09
CA PRO A 28 9.59 -13.33 -6.95
C PRO A 28 8.14 -13.76 -6.68
N VAL A 29 7.81 -13.97 -5.41
CA VAL A 29 6.42 -14.03 -4.94
C VAL A 29 6.04 -12.65 -4.41
N THR A 30 5.19 -11.94 -5.16
CA THR A 30 4.66 -10.61 -4.78
C THR A 30 3.79 -10.62 -3.52
N HIS A 31 3.46 -11.81 -3.02
CA HIS A 31 2.72 -12.00 -1.79
C HIS A 31 3.50 -13.00 -0.95
N GLY A 32 4.11 -12.52 0.15
CA GLY A 32 4.73 -13.39 1.15
C GLY A 32 3.74 -14.44 1.69
N PRO A 33 4.22 -15.49 2.38
CA PRO A 33 3.37 -16.56 2.88
C PRO A 33 2.23 -16.00 3.74
N MET A 34 0.99 -16.17 3.28
CA MET A 34 -0.21 -15.85 4.06
C MET A 34 -0.35 -16.90 5.16
N ARG A 35 0.10 -16.59 6.39
CA ARG A 35 -0.29 -17.38 7.56
C ARG A 35 -1.82 -17.33 7.68
N GLY A 36 -2.46 -18.49 7.79
CA GLY A 36 -3.92 -18.68 7.83
C GLY A 36 -4.66 -18.09 9.04
N GLY A 37 -4.06 -17.17 9.77
CA GLY A 37 -4.72 -16.30 10.74
C GLY A 37 -4.50 -14.86 10.30
N SER A 38 -5.55 -14.20 9.80
CA SER A 38 -5.49 -12.76 9.56
C SER A 38 -5.04 -12.04 10.85
N PRO A 39 -4.29 -10.91 10.79
CA PRO A 39 -4.01 -10.09 11.98
C PRO A 39 -5.27 -9.76 12.82
N VAL A 40 -6.45 -9.86 12.21
CA VAL A 40 -7.75 -9.68 12.83
C VAL A 40 -8.21 -10.88 13.66
N TYR A 41 -8.01 -12.11 13.16
CA TYR A 41 -8.44 -13.36 13.81
C TYR A 41 -7.22 -14.20 14.19
N PRO A 42 -6.83 -14.20 15.48
CA PRO A 42 -5.71 -14.99 15.94
C PRO A 42 -5.94 -16.50 15.72
N GLU A 43 -4.86 -17.27 15.76
CA GLU A 43 -4.91 -18.72 15.67
C GLU A 43 -5.82 -19.32 16.78
N GLN A 44 -6.75 -20.17 16.35
CA GLN A 44 -7.68 -20.86 17.24
C GLN A 44 -7.23 -22.30 17.41
N ASP A 45 -7.30 -22.79 18.65
CA ASP A 45 -7.10 -24.20 18.97
C ASP A 45 -8.44 -24.81 19.38
N ILE A 46 -8.96 -25.69 18.52
CA ILE A 46 -10.26 -26.33 18.72
C ILE A 46 -10.05 -27.85 18.74
N PRO A 47 -9.75 -28.45 19.91
CA PRO A 47 -9.48 -29.88 20.05
C PRO A 47 -10.76 -30.73 20.04
N LEU A 48 -11.65 -30.47 19.07
CA LEU A 48 -12.97 -31.08 18.93
C LEU A 48 -13.26 -31.43 17.47
N ARG A 49 -13.91 -32.58 17.27
CA ARG A 49 -14.57 -33.00 16.03
C ARG A 49 -16.04 -32.66 16.16
N PHE A 50 -16.50 -31.74 15.33
CA PHE A 50 -17.90 -31.38 15.22
C PHE A 50 -18.31 -31.28 13.75
N ASN A 51 -19.60 -31.48 13.47
CA ASN A 51 -20.17 -31.39 12.13
C ASN A 51 -21.45 -30.55 12.16
N HIS A 52 -21.38 -29.27 11.74
CA HIS A 52 -22.55 -28.41 11.66
C HIS A 52 -23.60 -28.96 10.70
N GLY A 53 -23.19 -29.42 9.52
CA GLY A 53 -24.11 -29.99 8.52
C GLY A 53 -24.95 -31.14 9.05
N GLN A 54 -24.35 -32.06 9.81
CA GLN A 54 -25.09 -33.16 10.42
C GLN A 54 -26.14 -32.67 11.43
N HIS A 55 -25.79 -31.69 12.28
CA HIS A 55 -26.70 -31.18 13.30
C HIS A 55 -27.80 -30.30 12.72
N LEU A 56 -27.48 -29.48 11.72
CA LEU A 56 -28.46 -28.66 11.01
C LEU A 56 -29.40 -29.52 10.16
N GLY A 57 -28.94 -30.67 9.65
CA GLY A 57 -29.79 -31.66 8.98
C GLY A 57 -30.88 -32.26 9.87
N LEU A 58 -30.77 -32.14 11.19
CA LEU A 58 -31.80 -32.52 12.17
C LEU A 58 -32.83 -31.42 12.42
N GLY A 59 -32.77 -30.29 11.72
CA GLY A 59 -33.66 -29.15 11.90
C GLY A 59 -33.36 -28.30 13.14
N LEU A 60 -32.15 -28.41 13.70
CA LEU A 60 -31.76 -27.64 14.89
C LEU A 60 -31.51 -26.16 14.52
N ALA A 61 -32.11 -25.26 15.29
CA ALA A 61 -31.84 -23.82 15.17
C ALA A 61 -30.46 -23.45 15.74
N CYS A 62 -29.80 -22.43 15.18
CA CYS A 62 -28.45 -21.99 15.59
C CYS A 62 -28.37 -21.66 17.10
N ALA A 63 -29.39 -20.97 17.61
CA ALA A 63 -29.48 -20.54 19.01
C ALA A 63 -29.63 -21.71 19.99
N ARG A 64 -29.97 -22.93 19.51
CA ARG A 64 -30.00 -24.12 20.36
C ARG A 64 -28.62 -24.43 20.96
N CYS A 65 -27.56 -24.16 20.19
CA CYS A 65 -26.18 -24.40 20.64
C CYS A 65 -25.47 -23.10 21.02
N HIS A 66 -25.67 -22.02 20.26
CA HIS A 66 -25.09 -20.70 20.53
C HIS A 66 -25.97 -19.90 21.49
N THR A 67 -26.17 -20.42 22.70
CA THR A 67 -27.21 -19.95 23.63
C THR A 67 -27.01 -18.51 24.11
N LYS A 68 -25.76 -18.02 24.14
CA LYS A 68 -25.42 -16.66 24.60
C LYS A 68 -25.36 -15.61 23.48
N ILE A 69 -25.55 -16.01 22.22
CA ILE A 69 -25.27 -15.14 21.08
C ILE A 69 -26.17 -13.89 21.01
N GLY A 70 -27.42 -14.01 21.46
CA GLY A 70 -28.38 -12.90 21.47
C GLY A 70 -28.02 -11.79 22.46
N GLU A 71 -27.24 -12.10 23.48
CA GLU A 71 -26.85 -11.16 24.54
C GLU A 71 -25.43 -10.63 24.34
N SER A 72 -24.64 -11.23 23.44
CA SER A 72 -23.25 -10.85 23.21
C SER A 72 -23.14 -9.45 22.61
N ASP A 73 -22.54 -8.55 23.37
CA ASP A 73 -22.32 -7.16 23.01
C ASP A 73 -20.85 -6.84 22.69
N LYS A 74 -19.94 -7.79 22.90
CA LYS A 74 -18.50 -7.62 22.70
C LYS A 74 -17.87 -8.81 21.98
N VAL A 75 -16.85 -8.52 21.18
CA VAL A 75 -16.07 -9.56 20.47
C VAL A 75 -15.29 -10.49 21.41
N ALA A 76 -15.06 -10.06 22.65
CA ALA A 76 -14.35 -10.84 23.65
C ALA A 76 -15.24 -11.90 24.32
N ASP A 77 -16.56 -11.84 24.09
CA ASP A 77 -17.50 -12.80 24.68
C ASP A 77 -17.24 -14.19 24.11
N PHE A 78 -17.13 -15.17 25.01
CA PHE A 78 -16.94 -16.56 24.61
C PHE A 78 -18.28 -17.19 24.22
N ASN A 79 -18.65 -17.01 22.94
CA ASN A 79 -19.92 -17.46 22.38
C ASN A 79 -19.87 -18.87 21.76
N PHE A 80 -18.80 -19.62 22.00
CA PHE A 80 -18.71 -21.02 21.61
C PHE A 80 -19.58 -21.88 22.54
N PRO A 81 -20.29 -22.90 22.02
CA PRO A 81 -21.03 -23.83 22.85
C PRO A 81 -20.11 -24.55 23.84
N THR A 82 -20.53 -24.65 25.09
CA THR A 82 -19.86 -25.46 26.12
C THR A 82 -20.32 -26.91 26.05
N GLY A 83 -19.57 -27.84 26.66
CA GLY A 83 -19.97 -29.26 26.75
C GLY A 83 -21.41 -29.49 27.25
N ALA A 84 -21.89 -28.66 28.18
CA ALA A 84 -23.27 -28.71 28.70
C ALA A 84 -24.36 -28.65 27.61
N VAL A 85 -24.10 -27.99 26.48
CA VAL A 85 -25.02 -27.94 25.34
C VAL A 85 -25.17 -29.32 24.71
N CYS A 86 -24.07 -30.06 24.57
CA CYS A 86 -24.06 -31.39 24.01
C CYS A 86 -24.82 -32.38 24.92
N ASP A 87 -24.68 -32.23 26.26
CA ASP A 87 -25.38 -33.07 27.24
C ASP A 87 -26.91 -33.00 27.12
N SER A 88 -27.45 -31.87 26.64
CA SER A 88 -28.90 -31.69 26.43
C SER A 88 -29.52 -32.66 25.42
N CYS A 89 -28.69 -33.29 24.57
CA CYS A 89 -29.10 -34.28 23.57
C CYS A 89 -28.32 -35.61 23.68
N HIS A 90 -27.09 -35.59 24.20
CA HIS A 90 -26.16 -36.72 24.24
C HIS A 90 -25.95 -37.30 25.64
N GLY A 91 -26.78 -36.96 26.64
CA GLY A 91 -26.66 -37.52 28.00
C GLY A 91 -25.45 -37.01 28.79
N PRO A 92 -25.37 -37.26 30.12
CA PRO A 92 -24.32 -36.71 30.98
C PRO A 92 -22.93 -37.23 30.59
N GLN A 93 -21.99 -36.33 30.35
CA GLN A 93 -20.63 -36.65 29.87
C GLN A 93 -20.61 -37.27 28.45
N HIS A 94 -21.65 -37.00 27.66
CA HIS A 94 -21.89 -37.27 26.23
C HIS A 94 -22.05 -38.73 25.69
N PRO A 95 -22.58 -39.74 26.42
CA PRO A 95 -23.06 -40.99 25.83
C PRO A 95 -24.56 -40.97 25.42
N ARG A 96 -24.87 -41.38 24.18
CA ARG A 96 -26.24 -41.58 23.69
C ARG A 96 -26.43 -43.02 23.18
N PRO A 97 -27.26 -43.86 23.85
CA PRO A 97 -28.04 -43.58 25.06
C PRO A 97 -27.16 -43.38 26.31
N ALA A 98 -27.69 -42.68 27.32
CA ALA A 98 -26.96 -42.26 28.54
C ALA A 98 -26.41 -43.42 29.39
N THR A 99 -26.85 -44.65 29.10
CA THR A 99 -26.43 -45.89 29.75
C THR A 99 -25.14 -46.48 29.17
N GLU A 100 -24.66 -45.98 28.04
CA GLU A 100 -23.43 -46.44 27.40
C GLU A 100 -22.19 -45.72 27.95
N PRO A 101 -21.00 -46.34 27.94
CA PRO A 101 -19.77 -45.67 28.34
C PRO A 101 -19.43 -44.52 27.38
N ALA A 102 -18.92 -43.42 27.94
CA ALA A 102 -18.50 -42.25 27.17
C ALA A 102 -17.37 -42.60 26.19
N ARG A 103 -17.60 -42.35 24.90
CA ARG A 103 -16.61 -42.56 23.84
C ARG A 103 -15.90 -41.25 23.52
N CYS A 104 -15.16 -40.70 24.49
CA CYS A 104 -14.57 -39.35 24.45
C CYS A 104 -13.82 -39.06 23.13
N GLY A 105 -13.11 -40.04 22.57
CA GLY A 105 -12.31 -39.92 21.34
C GLY A 105 -13.11 -39.74 20.05
N GLN A 106 -14.43 -39.90 20.08
CA GLN A 106 -15.27 -39.58 18.92
C GLN A 106 -15.33 -38.07 18.67
N CYS A 107 -15.40 -37.29 19.74
CA CYS A 107 -15.51 -35.84 19.68
C CYS A 107 -14.20 -35.16 20.05
N HIS A 108 -13.52 -35.58 21.11
CA HIS A 108 -12.30 -34.91 21.58
C HIS A 108 -11.06 -35.45 20.90
N THR A 109 -10.18 -34.56 20.43
CA THR A 109 -8.93 -34.94 19.75
C THR A 109 -7.71 -34.98 20.68
N ARG A 110 -7.84 -34.45 21.90
CA ARG A 110 -6.78 -34.45 22.91
C ARG A 110 -7.29 -35.09 24.20
N LEU A 111 -6.80 -36.30 24.45
CA LEU A 111 -7.19 -37.14 25.56
C LEU A 111 -5.93 -37.70 26.23
N SER A 112 -5.98 -37.86 27.55
CA SER A 112 -5.02 -38.66 28.32
C SER A 112 -5.80 -39.52 29.30
N GLU A 113 -5.51 -40.82 29.35
CA GLU A 113 -6.16 -41.77 30.27
C GLU A 113 -7.71 -41.70 30.23
N GLY A 114 -8.28 -41.51 29.03
CA GLY A 114 -9.73 -41.40 28.83
C GLY A 114 -10.35 -40.05 29.25
N ARG A 115 -9.55 -39.09 29.72
CA ARG A 115 -9.99 -37.75 30.13
C ARG A 115 -9.62 -36.70 29.09
N VAL A 116 -10.48 -35.69 28.95
CA VAL A 116 -10.24 -34.51 28.09
C VAL A 116 -9.17 -33.65 28.72
N THR A 117 -8.07 -33.43 27.99
CA THR A 117 -6.90 -32.69 28.49
C THR A 117 -6.73 -31.30 27.88
N ALA A 118 -7.59 -30.92 26.93
CA ALA A 118 -7.53 -29.62 26.30
C ALA A 118 -8.92 -29.01 26.15
N THR A 119 -8.99 -27.69 26.35
CA THR A 119 -10.18 -26.88 26.14
C THR A 119 -10.06 -26.09 24.85
N LEU A 120 -11.19 -25.63 24.33
CA LEU A 120 -11.20 -24.71 23.19
C LEU A 120 -10.52 -23.40 23.59
N ARG A 121 -9.54 -22.98 22.79
CA ARG A 121 -8.89 -21.68 22.91
C ARG A 121 -9.14 -20.87 21.65
N ALA A 122 -10.00 -19.87 21.76
CA ALA A 122 -10.23 -18.86 20.73
C ALA A 122 -9.85 -17.48 21.29
N PRO A 123 -8.67 -16.96 20.96
CA PRO A 123 -8.28 -15.63 21.41
C PRO A 123 -9.20 -14.54 20.85
N LYS A 124 -9.30 -13.42 21.56
CA LYS A 124 -10.11 -12.26 21.16
C LYS A 124 -9.64 -11.74 19.79
N ALA A 125 -10.57 -11.54 18.86
CA ALA A 125 -10.30 -10.88 17.59
C ALA A 125 -9.96 -9.39 17.78
N ASN A 126 -9.10 -8.84 16.92
CA ASN A 126 -8.73 -7.41 16.95
C ASN A 126 -9.81 -6.54 16.27
N LEU A 127 -11.04 -6.64 16.79
CA LEU A 127 -12.24 -5.93 16.31
C LEU A 127 -13.08 -5.39 17.47
N GLN A 128 -14.05 -4.55 17.12
CA GLN A 128 -15.17 -4.12 17.93
C GLN A 128 -16.42 -4.66 17.22
N PHE A 129 -17.16 -5.54 17.89
CA PHE A 129 -18.33 -6.18 17.32
C PHE A 129 -19.33 -6.58 18.41
N SER A 130 -20.62 -6.47 18.10
CA SER A 130 -21.75 -6.81 18.96
C SER A 130 -22.76 -7.64 18.17
N HIS A 131 -22.97 -8.90 18.54
CA HIS A 131 -24.01 -9.72 17.91
C HIS A 131 -25.40 -9.17 18.23
N LYS A 132 -25.62 -8.78 19.48
CA LYS A 132 -26.88 -8.20 19.97
C LYS A 132 -27.36 -7.04 19.10
N ASN A 133 -26.47 -6.10 18.76
CA ASN A 133 -26.84 -4.94 17.94
C ASN A 133 -27.18 -5.33 16.50
N HIS A 134 -26.42 -6.27 15.91
CA HIS A 134 -26.69 -6.72 14.54
C HIS A 134 -27.98 -7.53 14.45
N LEU A 135 -28.26 -8.39 15.42
CA LEU A 135 -29.50 -9.14 15.51
C LEU A 135 -30.71 -8.19 15.69
N ALA A 136 -30.57 -7.17 16.54
CA ALA A 136 -31.61 -6.15 16.71
C ALA A 136 -31.85 -5.32 15.44
N ALA A 137 -30.81 -5.14 14.61
CA ALA A 137 -30.92 -4.50 13.29
C ALA A 137 -31.46 -5.44 12.20
N GLY A 138 -31.84 -6.69 12.53
CA GLY A 138 -32.44 -7.65 11.61
C GLY A 138 -31.43 -8.48 10.82
N ALA A 139 -30.15 -8.48 11.17
CA ALA A 139 -29.15 -9.32 10.53
C ALA A 139 -29.38 -10.81 10.86
N ASN A 140 -29.28 -11.65 9.84
CA ASN A 140 -29.38 -13.11 9.93
C ASN A 140 -27.98 -13.75 9.95
N CYS A 141 -27.80 -14.85 10.69
CA CYS A 141 -26.49 -15.51 10.89
C CYS A 141 -25.76 -15.81 9.57
N GLN A 142 -26.52 -16.29 8.58
CA GLN A 142 -26.01 -16.72 7.28
C GLN A 142 -25.53 -15.57 6.41
N SER A 143 -25.97 -14.33 6.69
CA SER A 143 -25.48 -13.15 5.96
C SER A 143 -23.98 -12.92 6.17
N CYS A 144 -23.45 -13.37 7.31
CA CYS A 144 -22.05 -13.17 7.70
C CYS A 144 -21.26 -14.49 7.72
N HIS A 145 -21.84 -15.58 8.22
CA HIS A 145 -21.17 -16.88 8.34
C HIS A 145 -21.35 -17.81 7.13
N GLY A 146 -22.23 -17.43 6.20
CA GLY A 146 -22.58 -18.26 5.06
C GLY A 146 -23.40 -19.51 5.44
N ASP A 147 -23.35 -20.50 4.56
CA ASP A 147 -24.13 -21.73 4.69
C ASP A 147 -23.42 -22.78 5.55
N MET A 148 -23.71 -22.75 6.85
CA MET A 148 -23.15 -23.69 7.83
C MET A 148 -23.64 -25.14 7.66
N SER A 149 -24.69 -25.40 6.87
CA SER A 149 -25.15 -26.77 6.59
C SER A 149 -24.13 -27.58 5.79
N LYS A 150 -23.20 -26.90 5.11
CA LYS A 150 -22.11 -27.51 4.33
C LYS A 150 -20.79 -27.54 5.08
N VAL A 151 -20.78 -27.06 6.32
CA VAL A 151 -19.57 -26.95 7.13
C VAL A 151 -19.54 -28.09 8.14
N ARG A 152 -18.39 -28.76 8.25
CA ARG A 152 -18.15 -29.70 9.34
C ARG A 152 -17.72 -28.95 10.59
N MET A 153 -16.41 -28.88 10.81
CA MET A 153 -15.81 -28.11 11.88
C MET A 153 -15.62 -26.69 11.39
N ALA A 154 -16.25 -25.74 12.07
CA ALA A 154 -16.05 -24.31 11.78
C ALA A 154 -14.70 -23.86 12.32
N THR A 155 -13.95 -23.12 11.51
CA THR A 155 -12.68 -22.50 11.90
C THR A 155 -12.71 -21.02 11.55
N VAL A 156 -11.56 -20.34 11.66
CA VAL A 156 -11.39 -18.96 11.17
C VAL A 156 -11.83 -18.76 9.72
N LEU A 157 -11.93 -19.83 8.91
CA LEU A 157 -12.44 -19.77 7.53
C LEU A 157 -13.93 -19.44 7.42
N GLN A 158 -14.72 -19.68 8.48
CA GLN A 158 -16.15 -19.37 8.54
C GLN A 158 -16.44 -18.08 9.34
N LEU A 159 -15.40 -17.33 9.70
CA LEU A 159 -15.57 -16.01 10.29
C LEU A 159 -15.76 -14.96 9.19
N PRO A 160 -16.56 -13.90 9.42
CA PRO A 160 -16.84 -12.90 8.39
C PRO A 160 -15.58 -12.18 7.94
N SER A 161 -15.49 -11.94 6.63
CA SER A 161 -14.45 -11.09 6.05
C SER A 161 -14.84 -9.62 6.12
N GLU A 162 -13.86 -8.73 6.00
CA GLU A 162 -14.10 -7.29 5.87
C GLU A 162 -15.09 -6.97 4.74
N ALA A 163 -14.94 -7.63 3.59
CA ALA A 163 -15.86 -7.48 2.47
C ALA A 163 -17.31 -7.81 2.86
N SER A 164 -17.52 -8.77 3.76
CA SER A 164 -18.85 -9.12 4.27
C SER A 164 -19.45 -7.97 5.09
N CYS A 165 -18.66 -7.37 5.98
CA CYS A 165 -19.08 -6.21 6.78
C CYS A 165 -19.45 -5.02 5.90
N LEU A 166 -18.64 -4.75 4.87
CA LEU A 166 -18.79 -3.61 3.97
C LEU A 166 -20.00 -3.71 3.02
N THR A 167 -20.66 -4.87 2.94
CA THR A 167 -21.95 -4.97 2.22
C THR A 167 -23.06 -4.12 2.84
N CYS A 168 -22.96 -3.86 4.15
CA CYS A 168 -23.87 -3.00 4.90
C CYS A 168 -23.16 -1.75 5.45
N HIS A 169 -21.88 -1.85 5.81
CA HIS A 169 -21.06 -0.71 6.24
C HIS A 169 -20.44 0.01 5.05
N ASP A 170 -21.28 0.56 4.17
CA ASP A 170 -20.91 1.23 2.92
C ASP A 170 -20.85 2.77 3.05
N GLY A 171 -21.12 3.30 4.24
CA GLY A 171 -21.24 4.74 4.50
C GLY A 171 -22.62 5.31 4.20
N ARG A 172 -23.55 4.51 3.66
CA ARG A 172 -24.95 4.89 3.40
C ARG A 172 -25.90 4.22 4.39
N LYS A 173 -25.83 2.89 4.52
CA LYS A 173 -26.66 2.10 5.46
C LYS A 173 -26.07 2.11 6.87
N ALA A 174 -24.76 1.91 6.98
CA ALA A 174 -24.02 1.98 8.22
C ALA A 174 -22.64 2.61 7.99
N SER A 175 -22.03 3.12 9.05
CA SER A 175 -20.72 3.78 8.98
C SER A 175 -19.65 2.84 8.42
N SER A 176 -18.96 3.27 7.36
CA SER A 176 -17.79 2.59 6.80
C SER A 176 -16.46 3.05 7.42
N ARG A 177 -16.51 3.90 8.45
CA ARG A 177 -15.29 4.37 9.13
C ARG A 177 -14.57 3.19 9.77
N CYS A 178 -13.27 3.05 9.53
CA CYS A 178 -12.49 1.91 10.00
C CYS A 178 -12.57 1.74 11.53
N ALA A 179 -12.57 2.85 12.28
CA ALA A 179 -12.67 2.85 13.74
C ALA A 179 -14.01 2.32 14.30
N THR A 180 -15.03 2.15 13.45
CA THR A 180 -16.29 1.49 13.83
C THR A 180 -16.05 0.03 14.18
N CYS A 181 -15.15 -0.64 13.43
CA CYS A 181 -14.88 -2.07 13.56
C CYS A 181 -13.50 -2.34 14.15
N HIS A 182 -12.51 -1.49 13.87
CA HIS A 182 -11.15 -1.65 14.38
C HIS A 182 -10.94 -0.81 15.64
N PRO A 183 -10.28 -1.34 16.69
CA PRO A 183 -9.92 -0.53 17.84
C PRO A 183 -9.02 0.64 17.42
N ALA A 184 -9.16 1.78 18.08
CA ALA A 184 -8.31 2.96 17.88
C ALA A 184 -7.58 3.32 19.18
N ASP A 185 -6.44 3.98 19.06
CA ASP A 185 -5.69 4.55 20.16
C ASP A 185 -6.32 5.88 20.63
N THR A 186 -5.72 6.47 21.66
CA THR A 186 -6.18 7.76 22.24
C THR A 186 -6.06 8.94 21.27
N ASN A 187 -5.26 8.82 20.22
CA ASN A 187 -5.10 9.84 19.18
C ASN A 187 -6.08 9.61 18.01
N GLY A 188 -6.97 8.63 18.12
CA GLY A 188 -7.94 8.27 17.09
C GLY A 188 -7.34 7.49 15.91
N LYS A 189 -6.08 7.05 15.99
CA LYS A 189 -5.45 6.19 14.98
C LYS A 189 -5.84 4.75 15.23
N LEU A 190 -6.00 3.95 14.18
CA LEU A 190 -6.29 2.53 14.35
C LEU A 190 -5.15 1.83 15.11
N ALA A 191 -5.52 1.03 16.09
CA ALA A 191 -4.63 0.13 16.77
C ALA A 191 -4.22 -0.99 15.80
N THR A 192 -3.10 -0.78 15.13
CA THR A 192 -2.58 -1.72 14.14
C THR A 192 -1.93 -2.95 14.79
N ARG A 193 -1.75 -3.03 16.10
CA ARG A 193 -1.24 -4.23 16.79
C ARG A 193 -2.19 -4.67 17.88
N SER A 194 -2.30 -5.99 18.08
CA SER A 194 -3.09 -6.53 19.18
C SER A 194 -2.48 -6.17 20.54
N PHE A 195 -3.32 -5.79 21.49
CA PHE A 195 -2.89 -5.42 22.85
C PHE A 195 -2.30 -6.59 23.64
N SER A 196 -2.67 -7.84 23.33
CA SER A 196 -2.32 -9.02 24.14
C SER A 196 -1.10 -9.79 23.63
N ASP A 197 -0.62 -9.47 22.43
CA ASP A 197 0.44 -10.25 21.79
C ASP A 197 1.34 -9.34 20.96
N ARG A 198 2.53 -9.07 21.51
CA ARG A 198 3.55 -8.22 20.86
C ARG A 198 4.18 -8.88 19.63
N VAL A 199 3.94 -10.19 19.44
CA VAL A 199 4.46 -11.01 18.35
C VAL A 199 3.45 -11.11 17.20
N MET A 200 2.17 -10.76 17.44
CA MET A 200 1.17 -10.67 16.37
C MET A 200 1.60 -9.63 15.33
N PRO A 201 1.54 -9.96 14.02
CA PRO A 201 1.80 -9.01 12.95
C PRO A 201 0.86 -7.81 13.06
N ALA A 202 1.34 -6.65 12.62
CA ALA A 202 0.47 -5.49 12.51
C ALA A 202 -0.65 -5.74 11.49
N LEU A 203 -1.84 -5.19 11.75
CA LEU A 203 -2.89 -4.98 10.78
C LEU A 203 -2.36 -4.04 9.71
N VAL A 204 -2.17 -4.60 8.53
CA VAL A 204 -1.63 -3.91 7.37
C VAL A 204 -2.60 -4.17 6.22
N PRO A 205 -3.07 -3.14 5.51
CA PRO A 205 -3.93 -3.33 4.34
C PRO A 205 -3.21 -4.18 3.29
N ARG A 206 -3.86 -5.27 2.87
CA ARG A 206 -3.33 -6.18 1.85
C ARG A 206 -4.43 -6.61 0.89
N GLY A 207 -4.05 -6.84 -0.36
CA GLY A 207 -4.95 -7.34 -1.39
C GLY A 207 -6.01 -6.34 -1.84
N LYS A 208 -7.05 -6.84 -2.51
CA LYS A 208 -8.00 -6.01 -3.27
C LYS A 208 -8.93 -5.14 -2.41
N SER A 209 -9.13 -5.48 -1.12
CA SER A 209 -9.98 -4.68 -0.22
C SER A 209 -9.25 -3.46 0.34
N SER A 210 -7.95 -3.29 0.08
CA SER A 210 -7.13 -2.20 0.63
C SER A 210 -7.41 -0.81 0.06
N TRP A 211 -8.42 -0.64 -0.79
CA TRP A 211 -8.74 0.64 -1.46
C TRP A 211 -7.55 1.29 -2.17
N GLY A 212 -6.64 0.47 -2.72
CA GLY A 212 -5.41 0.93 -3.37
C GLY A 212 -4.29 1.31 -2.41
N ALA A 213 -4.47 1.17 -1.10
CA ALA A 213 -3.44 1.36 -0.08
C ALA A 213 -2.79 0.02 0.35
N ALA A 214 -2.74 -0.97 -0.55
CA ALA A 214 -2.08 -2.23 -0.28
C ALA A 214 -0.61 -1.96 0.04
N HIS A 215 -0.15 -2.40 1.20
CA HIS A 215 1.27 -2.30 1.56
C HIS A 215 2.01 -3.53 1.02
N ASP A 216 2.07 -3.62 -0.29
CA ASP A 216 2.88 -4.60 -1.02
C ASP A 216 4.15 -3.94 -1.56
N LEU A 217 4.88 -4.65 -2.43
CA LEU A 217 6.11 -4.14 -3.01
C LEU A 217 5.87 -2.97 -3.99
N ALA A 218 4.68 -2.87 -4.58
CA ALA A 218 4.32 -1.84 -5.53
C ALA A 218 3.92 -0.51 -4.86
N PHE A 219 3.58 -0.54 -3.56
CA PHE A 219 3.16 0.64 -2.79
C PHE A 219 4.05 1.87 -3.02
N VAL A 220 5.37 1.68 -3.12
CA VAL A 220 6.34 2.78 -3.32
C VAL A 220 6.09 3.53 -4.62
N GLU A 221 5.65 2.82 -5.66
CA GLU A 221 5.46 3.35 -7.01
C GLU A 221 4.07 3.97 -7.18
N ASP A 222 3.06 3.39 -6.52
CA ASP A 222 1.64 3.73 -6.74
C ASP A 222 0.98 4.54 -5.62
N HIS A 223 1.58 4.63 -4.42
CA HIS A 223 0.97 5.32 -3.28
C HIS A 223 0.69 6.80 -3.56
N ARG A 224 1.44 7.43 -4.47
CA ARG A 224 1.23 8.84 -4.87
C ARG A 224 -0.20 9.11 -5.32
N GLY A 225 -0.79 8.17 -6.06
CA GLY A 225 -2.11 8.32 -6.65
C GLY A 225 -3.18 8.30 -5.57
N ILE A 226 -3.12 7.30 -4.69
CA ILE A 226 -4.08 7.14 -3.59
C ILE A 226 -3.88 8.19 -2.50
N ALA A 227 -2.63 8.56 -2.15
CA ALA A 227 -2.35 9.60 -1.17
C ALA A 227 -2.87 10.97 -1.61
N LYS A 228 -2.78 11.28 -2.92
CA LYS A 228 -3.37 12.50 -3.48
C LYS A 228 -4.91 12.44 -3.50
N ALA A 229 -5.47 11.28 -3.85
CA ALA A 229 -6.92 11.12 -3.97
C ALA A 229 -7.63 11.08 -2.61
N ASN A 230 -7.02 10.46 -1.61
CA ASN A 230 -7.60 10.27 -0.28
C ASN A 230 -6.52 10.25 0.82
N PRO A 231 -5.95 11.41 1.18
CA PRO A 231 -4.93 11.50 2.23
C PRO A 231 -5.47 11.07 3.60
N SER A 232 -6.78 11.27 3.83
CA SER A 232 -7.46 10.86 5.06
C SER A 232 -7.43 9.35 5.30
N LEU A 233 -7.36 8.52 4.24
CA LEU A 233 -7.24 7.07 4.37
C LEU A 233 -5.96 6.69 5.12
N CYS A 234 -4.82 7.26 4.71
CA CYS A 234 -3.52 7.02 5.33
C CYS A 234 -3.49 7.57 6.76
N ALA A 235 -4.09 8.74 6.98
CA ALA A 235 -4.19 9.38 8.28
C ALA A 235 -5.01 8.58 9.30
N GLN A 236 -5.72 7.51 8.92
CA GLN A 236 -6.34 6.62 9.91
C GLN A 236 -5.33 5.74 10.65
N CYS A 237 -4.16 5.48 10.05
CA CYS A 237 -3.13 4.61 10.63
C CYS A 237 -1.78 5.33 10.85
N HIS A 238 -1.46 6.32 10.02
CA HIS A 238 -0.15 6.98 10.00
C HIS A 238 -0.24 8.42 10.51
N ASN A 239 0.86 8.90 11.11
CA ASN A 239 1.06 10.30 11.47
C ASN A 239 1.68 11.07 10.30
N GLU A 240 1.57 12.40 10.32
CA GLU A 240 2.15 13.26 9.26
C GLU A 240 3.66 13.06 9.11
N THR A 241 4.36 12.78 10.21
CA THR A 241 5.79 12.53 10.22
C THR A 241 6.19 11.36 9.31
N PHE A 242 5.31 10.36 9.15
CA PHE A 242 5.54 9.23 8.25
C PHE A 242 5.73 9.68 6.80
N CYS A 243 4.94 10.65 6.35
CA CYS A 243 5.06 11.21 5.00
C CYS A 243 6.38 11.98 4.87
N THR A 244 6.70 12.80 5.87
CA THR A 244 7.89 13.65 5.82
C THR A 244 9.18 12.87 5.94
N ASP A 245 9.22 11.72 6.62
CA ASP A 245 10.45 10.91 6.77
C ASP A 245 11.04 10.47 5.42
N CYS A 246 10.19 10.27 4.42
CA CYS A 246 10.58 9.93 3.04
C CYS A 246 10.59 11.14 2.11
N HIS A 247 9.59 12.03 2.17
CA HIS A 247 9.48 13.15 1.22
C HIS A 247 10.34 14.37 1.57
N ALA A 248 10.68 14.55 2.84
CA ALA A 248 11.43 15.70 3.35
C ALA A 248 12.51 15.29 4.38
N GLY A 249 12.75 13.99 4.54
CA GLY A 249 13.45 13.42 5.68
C GLY A 249 14.76 12.74 5.32
N ALA A 250 15.35 12.08 6.32
CA ALA A 250 16.68 11.47 6.24
C ALA A 250 16.69 10.08 5.57
N VAL A 251 15.52 9.48 5.33
CA VAL A 251 15.44 8.14 4.73
C VAL A 251 15.62 8.28 3.22
N ARG A 252 16.75 7.78 2.71
CA ARG A 252 17.04 7.64 1.28
C ARG A 252 16.85 6.19 0.87
N PRO A 253 15.68 5.78 0.36
CA PRO A 253 15.46 4.40 0.01
C PRO A 253 16.36 4.03 -1.19
N MET A 254 17.29 3.09 -0.99
CA MET A 254 18.22 2.59 -2.02
C MET A 254 17.53 1.95 -3.25
N ARG A 255 16.21 1.81 -3.19
CA ARG A 255 15.35 1.35 -4.29
C ARG A 255 15.02 2.45 -5.31
N ILE A 256 15.18 3.73 -4.94
CA ILE A 256 14.95 4.86 -5.86
C ILE A 256 16.19 5.06 -6.73
N HIS A 257 17.37 5.09 -6.09
CA HIS A 257 18.66 5.13 -6.76
C HIS A 257 19.64 4.19 -6.04
N ALA A 258 20.50 3.51 -6.81
CA ALA A 258 21.59 2.71 -6.27
C ALA A 258 22.64 3.58 -5.54
N ALA A 259 23.48 2.97 -4.70
CA ALA A 259 24.49 3.70 -3.91
C ALA A 259 25.49 4.47 -4.77
N ASP A 260 25.74 3.95 -5.96
CA ASP A 260 26.68 4.44 -6.95
C ASP A 260 26.00 5.21 -8.08
N TYR A 261 24.74 5.65 -7.90
CA TYR A 261 23.97 6.34 -8.93
C TYR A 261 24.70 7.56 -9.53
N MET A 262 25.59 8.20 -8.77
CA MET A 262 26.45 9.27 -9.30
C MET A 262 27.28 8.85 -10.52
N THR A 263 27.57 7.57 -10.70
CA THR A 263 28.32 7.05 -11.86
C THR A 263 27.48 6.96 -13.13
N THR A 264 26.16 6.78 -13.00
CA THR A 264 25.23 6.57 -14.12
C THR A 264 24.25 7.73 -14.33
N HIS A 265 24.09 8.63 -13.36
CA HIS A 265 23.09 9.72 -13.39
C HIS A 265 23.20 10.62 -14.63
N ALA A 266 24.41 10.82 -15.16
CA ALA A 266 24.62 11.65 -16.36
C ALA A 266 24.00 11.02 -17.62
N LEU A 267 23.94 9.69 -17.71
CA LEU A 267 23.29 8.99 -18.83
C LEU A 267 21.77 9.15 -18.73
N ASP A 268 21.21 8.92 -17.55
CA ASP A 268 19.77 9.06 -17.30
C ASP A 268 19.29 10.50 -17.50
N ALA A 269 20.03 11.48 -16.97
CA ALA A 269 19.71 12.89 -17.13
C ALA A 269 19.75 13.33 -18.61
N ARG A 270 20.70 12.81 -19.40
CA ARG A 270 20.78 13.08 -20.85
C ARG A 270 19.68 12.37 -21.63
N ALA A 271 19.34 11.14 -21.24
CA ALA A 271 18.27 10.37 -21.87
C ALA A 271 16.89 10.99 -21.59
N ASN A 272 16.75 11.76 -20.51
CA ASN A 272 15.51 12.42 -20.10
C ASN A 272 14.32 11.45 -20.02
N THR A 273 14.58 10.23 -19.55
CA THR A 273 13.60 9.15 -19.46
C THR A 273 12.82 9.17 -18.15
N GLN A 274 13.26 9.95 -17.17
CA GLN A 274 12.68 10.04 -15.82
C GLN A 274 12.38 11.50 -15.46
N ASP A 275 11.25 11.73 -14.78
CA ASP A 275 10.90 13.03 -14.23
C ASP A 275 11.57 13.25 -12.86
N CYS A 276 12.87 13.55 -12.89
CA CYS A 276 13.65 13.83 -11.69
C CYS A 276 13.07 15.02 -10.89
N GLN A 277 12.37 15.94 -11.56
CA GLN A 277 11.80 17.14 -10.93
C GLN A 277 10.61 16.87 -10.01
N SER A 278 10.04 15.67 -10.09
CA SER A 278 9.04 15.20 -9.13
C SER A 278 9.58 15.13 -7.69
N CYS A 279 10.90 14.97 -7.52
CA CYS A 279 11.58 14.89 -6.22
C CYS A 279 12.70 15.93 -6.05
N HIS A 280 13.44 16.25 -7.11
CA HIS A 280 14.60 17.14 -7.08
C HIS A 280 14.32 18.49 -7.75
N ARG A 281 14.56 19.59 -7.03
CA ARG A 281 14.49 20.93 -7.61
C ARG A 281 15.81 21.27 -8.31
N MET A 282 15.73 21.60 -9.60
CA MET A 282 16.93 21.88 -10.43
C MET A 282 17.86 22.93 -9.81
N GLN A 283 17.31 24.05 -9.33
CA GLN A 283 18.09 25.19 -8.85
C GLN A 283 18.66 24.99 -7.42
N THR A 284 18.03 24.17 -6.58
CA THR A 284 18.51 23.96 -5.19
C THR A 284 19.27 22.66 -5.00
N ASP A 285 18.95 21.63 -5.78
CA ASP A 285 19.47 20.29 -5.57
C ASP A 285 20.53 19.94 -6.62
N CYS A 286 20.18 20.03 -7.91
CA CYS A 286 21.08 19.70 -9.00
C CYS A 286 22.22 20.73 -9.09
N LEU A 287 21.87 22.01 -9.20
CA LEU A 287 22.85 23.09 -9.35
C LEU A 287 23.81 23.16 -8.15
N ALA A 288 23.29 23.11 -6.92
CA ALA A 288 24.14 23.15 -5.73
C ALA A 288 25.12 21.97 -5.65
N CYS A 289 24.70 20.77 -6.09
CA CYS A 289 25.59 19.62 -6.17
C CYS A 289 26.67 19.82 -7.25
N HIS A 290 26.28 20.24 -8.44
CA HIS A 290 27.20 20.48 -9.56
C HIS A 290 28.20 21.60 -9.23
N GLN A 291 27.77 22.69 -8.60
CA GLN A 291 28.64 23.76 -8.15
C GLN A 291 29.66 23.26 -7.11
N ARG A 292 29.25 22.48 -6.11
CA ARG A 292 30.19 21.87 -5.14
C ARG A 292 31.24 20.97 -5.79
N LEU A 293 30.91 20.35 -6.92
CA LEU A 293 31.83 19.50 -7.68
C LEU A 293 32.65 20.27 -8.73
N GLY A 294 32.47 21.58 -8.84
CA GLY A 294 33.15 22.45 -9.82
C GLY A 294 32.63 22.30 -11.25
N MET A 295 31.39 21.81 -11.43
CA MET A 295 30.71 21.58 -12.71
C MET A 295 29.72 22.70 -13.08
N GLY A 296 29.62 23.76 -12.25
CA GLY A 296 28.76 24.93 -12.49
C GLY A 296 29.45 26.06 -13.24
N ASP A 297 28.88 27.28 -13.15
CA ASP A 297 29.36 28.51 -13.78
C ASP A 297 29.97 29.55 -12.79
N GLY A 298 30.22 29.13 -11.55
CA GLY A 298 30.84 29.95 -10.51
C GLY A 298 32.37 30.12 -10.65
N PRO A 299 33.00 30.96 -9.81
CA PRO A 299 34.45 31.24 -9.87
C PRO A 299 35.33 29.99 -9.67
N ASP A 300 34.84 28.98 -8.96
CA ASP A 300 35.53 27.70 -8.75
C ASP A 300 35.24 26.65 -9.85
N ALA A 301 34.57 27.05 -10.94
CA ALA A 301 34.21 26.15 -12.03
C ALA A 301 35.44 25.65 -12.78
N LYS A 302 35.56 24.33 -12.94
CA LYS A 302 36.64 23.68 -13.72
C LYS A 302 36.51 23.93 -15.23
N PHE A 303 35.37 24.45 -15.68
CA PHE A 303 35.02 24.67 -17.09
C PHE A 303 34.80 26.15 -17.42
N GLY A 304 35.24 27.05 -16.53
CA GLY A 304 35.14 28.49 -16.70
C GLY A 304 35.99 29.03 -17.86
N VAL A 305 35.79 30.31 -18.17
CA VAL A 305 36.54 31.03 -19.21
C VAL A 305 38.04 31.01 -18.87
N GLY A 306 38.87 30.51 -19.80
CA GLY A 306 40.32 30.31 -19.59
C GLY A 306 40.72 28.89 -19.20
N SER A 307 39.77 28.00 -18.91
CA SER A 307 40.03 26.57 -18.75
C SER A 307 40.33 25.89 -20.09
N SER A 308 41.18 24.86 -20.06
CA SER A 308 41.39 23.94 -21.20
C SER A 308 40.23 22.97 -21.39
N LEU A 309 39.34 22.85 -20.40
CA LEU A 309 38.16 21.99 -20.44
C LEU A 309 36.96 22.76 -20.98
N ARG A 310 36.24 22.17 -21.93
CA ARG A 310 34.99 22.73 -22.50
C ARG A 310 33.86 21.73 -22.36
N PHE A 311 32.72 22.19 -21.83
CA PHE A 311 31.48 21.41 -21.81
C PHE A 311 30.64 21.61 -23.08
N HIS A 312 30.69 22.80 -23.66
CA HIS A 312 29.96 23.13 -24.88
C HIS A 312 30.74 22.71 -26.13
N PRO A 313 30.05 22.22 -27.17
CA PRO A 313 30.68 21.86 -28.45
C PRO A 313 31.22 23.10 -29.18
N ILE A 314 32.06 22.87 -30.18
CA ILE A 314 32.51 23.93 -31.09
C ILE A 314 31.30 24.47 -31.87
N GLY A 315 31.17 25.79 -32.01
CA GLY A 315 30.04 26.42 -32.71
C GLY A 315 28.78 26.62 -31.85
N TRP A 316 28.90 26.48 -30.52
CA TRP A 316 27.85 26.75 -29.54
C TRP A 316 27.34 28.20 -29.57
N GLU A 317 28.27 29.13 -29.79
CA GLU A 317 28.05 30.56 -29.99
C GLU A 317 27.48 30.91 -31.38
N GLY A 318 27.27 29.90 -32.24
CA GLY A 318 26.79 30.08 -33.61
C GLY A 318 25.32 30.52 -33.72
N PRO A 319 24.86 30.85 -34.94
CA PRO A 319 23.50 31.30 -35.21
C PRO A 319 22.40 30.33 -34.73
N PRO A 320 21.18 30.80 -34.42
CA PRO A 320 20.14 29.96 -33.80
C PRO A 320 19.68 28.74 -34.60
N ASP A 321 19.84 28.79 -35.92
CA ASP A 321 19.53 27.73 -36.88
C ASP A 321 20.66 26.71 -37.02
N SER A 322 21.84 26.99 -36.47
CA SER A 322 22.95 26.04 -36.43
C SER A 322 22.60 24.86 -35.51
N PRO A 323 22.73 23.60 -35.96
CA PRO A 323 22.44 22.40 -35.17
C PRO A 323 23.25 22.26 -33.87
N GLN A 324 24.36 22.99 -33.75
CA GLN A 324 25.25 22.97 -32.59
C GLN A 324 25.14 24.23 -31.72
N SER A 325 24.26 25.18 -32.08
CA SER A 325 24.08 26.42 -31.32
C SER A 325 23.37 26.20 -29.98
N HIS A 326 23.64 27.09 -29.03
CA HIS A 326 22.95 27.12 -27.74
C HIS A 326 21.44 27.31 -27.87
N ALA A 327 20.98 28.09 -28.86
CA ALA A 327 19.56 28.30 -29.10
C ALA A 327 18.87 27.02 -29.59
N PHE A 328 19.48 26.29 -30.54
CA PHE A 328 18.96 25.00 -31.01
C PHE A 328 18.94 23.96 -29.87
N ALA A 329 19.98 23.91 -29.05
CA ALA A 329 20.05 22.99 -27.91
C ALA A 329 19.03 23.34 -26.82
N ALA A 330 18.89 24.61 -26.46
CA ALA A 330 17.95 25.09 -25.45
C ALA A 330 16.49 24.83 -25.85
N GLN A 331 16.15 24.98 -27.13
CA GLN A 331 14.81 24.66 -27.65
C GLN A 331 14.46 23.17 -27.53
N ARG A 332 15.45 22.28 -27.59
CA ARG A 332 15.25 20.83 -27.45
C ARG A 332 15.09 20.41 -25.99
N ASN A 333 15.92 20.95 -25.10
CA ASN A 333 15.86 20.62 -23.68
C ASN A 333 16.51 21.70 -22.80
N ILE A 334 15.73 22.73 -22.44
CA ILE A 334 16.18 23.81 -21.56
C ILE A 334 16.50 23.33 -20.12
N ALA A 335 15.94 22.19 -19.68
CA ALA A 335 16.18 21.65 -18.35
C ALA A 335 17.64 21.19 -18.17
N THR A 336 18.29 20.72 -19.25
CA THR A 336 19.72 20.41 -19.25
C THR A 336 20.54 21.66 -18.93
N CYS A 337 20.18 22.81 -19.48
CA CYS A 337 20.87 24.09 -19.23
C CYS A 337 20.62 24.57 -17.79
N ALA A 338 19.37 24.52 -17.33
CA ALA A 338 18.98 24.94 -15.98
C ALA A 338 19.53 24.05 -14.85
N SER A 339 20.19 22.92 -15.18
CA SER A 339 20.89 22.08 -14.22
C SER A 339 22.30 22.60 -13.87
N CYS A 340 22.87 23.47 -14.70
CA CYS A 340 24.18 24.08 -14.51
C CYS A 340 24.15 25.61 -14.47
N HIS A 341 23.11 26.23 -15.04
CA HIS A 341 22.94 27.67 -15.10
C HIS A 341 21.73 28.13 -14.29
N THR A 342 21.83 29.35 -13.77
CA THR A 342 20.73 30.01 -13.05
C THR A 342 19.77 30.70 -14.01
N GLU A 343 18.59 31.09 -13.50
CA GLU A 343 17.66 31.93 -14.24
C GLU A 343 18.33 33.24 -14.70
N ASP A 344 19.14 33.85 -13.83
CA ASP A 344 19.87 35.10 -14.13
C ASP A 344 20.85 34.94 -15.29
N SER A 345 21.46 33.77 -15.46
CA SER A 345 22.36 33.47 -16.57
C SER A 345 21.65 33.63 -17.94
N CYS A 346 20.36 33.29 -18.01
CA CYS A 346 19.55 33.46 -19.21
C CYS A 346 19.04 34.90 -19.36
N LEU A 347 18.59 35.50 -18.25
CA LEU A 347 18.03 36.86 -18.24
C LEU A 347 19.06 37.92 -18.64
N ALA A 348 20.34 37.68 -18.36
CA ALA A 348 21.45 38.55 -18.77
C ALA A 348 21.53 38.80 -20.29
N CYS A 349 20.88 37.99 -21.14
CA CYS A 349 20.84 38.20 -22.60
C CYS A 349 19.41 38.21 -23.17
N HIS A 350 18.49 37.42 -22.59
CA HIS A 350 17.15 37.18 -23.13
C HIS A 350 16.07 38.05 -22.49
N ALA A 351 16.34 38.67 -21.34
CA ALA A 351 15.37 39.56 -20.73
C ALA A 351 15.24 40.85 -21.53
N THR A 352 14.05 41.40 -21.50
CA THR A 352 13.73 42.72 -22.04
C THR A 352 13.77 43.78 -20.93
N THR A 353 13.88 43.32 -19.67
CA THR A 353 13.99 44.14 -18.47
C THR A 353 15.38 44.74 -18.33
N SER A 354 15.42 45.99 -17.88
CA SER A 354 16.64 46.73 -17.53
C SER A 354 17.37 46.20 -16.27
N ALA A 355 16.93 45.05 -15.72
CA ALA A 355 17.38 44.52 -14.43
C ALA A 355 18.71 43.74 -14.47
N ALA A 356 19.22 43.40 -15.65
CA ALA A 356 20.58 42.85 -15.82
C ALA A 356 21.28 43.61 -16.94
N MET A 357 22.51 44.06 -16.69
CA MET A 357 23.40 44.81 -17.61
C MET A 357 23.23 44.38 -19.08
N PRO A 358 23.17 45.35 -20.01
CA PRO A 358 22.11 45.43 -21.01
C PRO A 358 21.94 44.11 -21.74
N GLY A 359 20.91 43.36 -21.35
CA GLY A 359 20.52 42.15 -22.06
C GLY A 359 20.39 42.42 -23.54
N LEU A 360 20.96 41.53 -24.36
CA LEU A 360 20.97 41.65 -25.82
C LEU A 360 19.56 41.67 -26.44
N ASN A 361 18.51 41.56 -25.61
CA ASN A 361 17.10 41.62 -25.97
C ASN A 361 16.74 40.57 -27.04
N VAL A 362 17.49 39.46 -27.03
CA VAL A 362 17.33 38.37 -27.99
C VAL A 362 16.19 37.49 -27.53
N SER A 363 15.14 37.41 -28.34
CA SER A 363 13.98 36.57 -28.03
C SER A 363 14.39 35.09 -27.92
N PRO A 364 14.15 34.43 -26.77
CA PRO A 364 14.31 32.97 -26.66
C PRO A 364 13.16 32.22 -27.34
N HIS A 365 12.09 32.95 -27.70
CA HIS A 365 10.94 32.39 -28.40
C HIS A 365 11.17 32.34 -29.91
N GLY A 366 10.64 31.29 -30.54
CA GLY A 366 10.63 31.18 -32.00
C GLY A 366 9.80 32.26 -32.69
N PRO A 367 9.94 32.41 -34.02
CA PRO A 367 9.20 33.41 -34.79
C PRO A 367 7.69 33.34 -34.57
N GLY A 368 7.03 34.49 -34.39
CA GLY A 368 5.58 34.58 -34.25
C GLY A 368 5.01 34.07 -32.92
N PHE A 369 5.83 33.79 -31.91
CA PHE A 369 5.37 33.25 -30.63
C PHE A 369 4.30 34.12 -29.95
N ALA A 370 4.46 35.45 -29.93
CA ALA A 370 3.51 36.36 -29.29
C ALA A 370 2.08 36.23 -29.87
N ALA A 371 1.97 36.01 -31.18
CA ALA A 371 0.67 35.80 -31.85
C ALA A 371 0.20 34.33 -31.83
N SER A 372 0.88 33.44 -31.11
CA SER A 372 0.57 32.01 -31.11
C SER A 372 -0.41 31.64 -29.99
N MET A 373 -1.26 30.62 -30.25
CA MET A 373 -2.12 30.03 -29.22
C MET A 373 -1.33 29.54 -27.99
N ARG A 374 -0.04 29.20 -28.16
CA ARG A 374 0.83 28.76 -27.06
C ARG A 374 1.14 29.91 -26.10
N CYS A 375 1.31 31.13 -26.60
CA CYS A 375 1.47 32.33 -25.76
C CYS A 375 0.21 32.54 -24.92
N SER A 376 -0.96 32.62 -25.57
CA SER A 376 -2.24 32.88 -24.89
C SER A 376 -2.56 31.77 -23.86
N ALA A 377 -2.27 30.51 -24.17
CA ALA A 377 -2.47 29.38 -23.23
C ALA A 377 -1.55 29.43 -22.00
N LEU A 378 -0.29 29.87 -22.15
CA LEU A 378 0.64 30.02 -21.03
C LEU A 378 0.26 31.23 -20.15
N ALA A 379 -0.07 32.36 -20.78
CA ALA A 379 -0.51 33.56 -20.10
C ALA A 379 -1.78 33.33 -19.27
N ALA A 380 -2.76 32.59 -19.82
CA ALA A 380 -4.00 32.25 -19.11
C ALA A 380 -3.77 31.36 -17.87
N ARG A 381 -2.70 30.55 -17.84
CA ARG A 381 -2.36 29.72 -16.67
C ARG A 381 -1.71 30.53 -15.56
N ASN A 382 -0.71 31.34 -15.91
CA ASN A 382 -0.01 32.18 -14.93
C ASN A 382 0.77 33.30 -15.61
N HIS A 383 0.12 34.43 -15.87
CA HIS A 383 0.76 35.60 -16.50
C HIS A 383 1.98 36.14 -15.73
N ARG A 384 2.07 35.92 -14.40
CA ARG A 384 3.20 36.40 -13.60
C ARG A 384 4.54 35.79 -14.00
N VAL A 385 4.56 34.63 -14.65
CA VAL A 385 5.82 34.02 -15.12
C VAL A 385 6.45 34.82 -16.25
N CYS A 386 5.65 35.49 -17.08
CA CYS A 386 6.15 36.30 -18.19
C CYS A 386 6.88 37.56 -17.69
N LEU A 387 6.41 38.12 -16.57
CA LEU A 387 6.98 39.31 -15.94
C LEU A 387 8.37 39.08 -15.32
N LYS A 388 8.86 37.84 -15.28
CA LYS A 388 10.26 37.55 -14.95
C LYS A 388 11.22 38.01 -16.04
N CYS A 389 10.78 37.95 -17.31
CA CYS A 389 11.62 38.26 -18.47
C CYS A 389 11.18 39.53 -19.19
N HIS A 390 9.90 39.92 -19.05
CA HIS A 390 9.30 41.05 -19.75
C HIS A 390 8.92 42.19 -18.81
N GLU A 391 9.22 43.42 -19.21
CA GLU A 391 8.68 44.61 -18.55
C GLU A 391 7.15 44.73 -18.80
N PRO A 392 6.39 45.30 -17.86
CA PRO A 392 4.99 45.64 -18.10
C PRO A 392 4.85 46.55 -19.34
N GLY A 393 3.99 46.16 -20.29
CA GLY A 393 3.82 46.89 -21.56
C GLY A 393 4.78 46.49 -22.67
N ASP A 394 5.60 45.45 -22.49
CA ASP A 394 6.37 44.86 -23.58
C ASP A 394 5.41 44.21 -24.61
N PRO A 395 5.37 44.68 -25.87
CA PRO A 395 4.49 44.14 -26.89
C PRO A 395 4.77 42.66 -27.22
N ARG A 396 5.93 42.13 -26.82
CA ARG A 396 6.27 40.70 -26.96
C ARG A 396 5.64 39.82 -25.88
N ASN A 397 5.14 40.42 -24.80
CA ASN A 397 4.34 39.76 -23.75
C ASN A 397 2.83 39.94 -24.00
N GLU A 398 2.44 40.69 -25.02
CA GLU A 398 1.05 40.84 -25.44
C GLU A 398 0.68 39.66 -26.34
N CYS A 399 0.27 38.56 -25.71
CA CYS A 399 -0.40 37.48 -26.41
C CYS A 399 -1.76 38.02 -26.90
N LEU A 400 -1.92 38.22 -28.20
CA LEU A 400 -3.17 38.72 -28.81
C LEU A 400 -4.40 37.87 -28.44
#